data_AF-E0S9M2-F1
#
_entry.id   AF-E0S9M2-F1
#
_cell.length_a   1.000
_cell.length_b   1.000
_cell.length_c   1.000
_cell.angle_alpha   90.00
_cell.angle_beta   90.00
_cell.angle_gamma   90.00
#
_symmetry.space_group_name_H-M   'P 1'
#
loop_
_entity.id
_entity.type
_entity.pdbx_description
1 polymer ?
#
loop_
_entity_poly.entity_id
_entity_poly.type
_entity_poly.pdbx_seq_one_letter_code
_entity_poly.pdbx_strand_id
1 'polypeptide(L)'
;MSLKESGVMVMTIGVTVFLAGAILLMDRALMISGNLLIIIGIALLARSRMFSFLRPEKMQAMVIFGMGILFQVYKLLVFGFFLEVLGLFLLLKDSIPTFRTVLTTLLFGKLQKLIK
;
A
#
# COMPACT_ATOMS: atom_id res chain seq x y z
N MET A 1 -17.06 -3.87 9.64
CA MET A 1 -15.67 -3.51 9.31
C MET A 1 -15.54 -2.00 9.41
N SER A 2 -14.60 -1.52 10.21
CA SER A 2 -14.28 -0.10 10.26
C SER A 2 -13.55 0.35 8.98
N LEU A 3 -13.72 1.60 8.57
CA LEU A 3 -13.03 2.19 7.40
C LEU A 3 -11.50 2.01 7.46
N LYS A 4 -10.93 1.98 8.66
CA LYS A 4 -9.51 1.74 8.91
C LYS A 4 -9.10 0.31 8.52
N GLU A 5 -9.86 -0.69 8.96
CA GLU A 5 -9.59 -2.10 8.65
C GLU A 5 -9.73 -2.37 7.15
N SER A 6 -10.77 -1.82 6.51
CA SER A 6 -10.97 -1.97 5.07
C SER A 6 -9.83 -1.32 4.28
N GLY A 7 -9.38 -0.12 4.67
CA GLY A 7 -8.26 0.54 3.99
C GLY A 7 -6.93 -0.21 4.16
N VAL A 8 -6.65 -0.77 5.34
CA VAL A 8 -5.45 -1.60 5.58
C VAL A 8 -5.50 -2.85 4.72
N MET A 9 -6.64 -3.55 4.65
CA MET A 9 -6.82 -4.73 3.81
C MET A 9 -6.57 -4.41 2.33
N VAL A 10 -7.22 -3.37 1.79
CA VAL A 10 -7.07 -2.97 0.38
C VAL A 10 -5.62 -2.59 0.07
N MET A 11 -4.95 -1.87 0.97
CA MET A 11 -3.54 -1.51 0.81
C MET A 11 -2.62 -2.72 0.86
N THR A 12 -2.90 -3.70 1.73
CA THR A 12 -2.15 -4.97 1.78
C THR A 12 -2.27 -5.73 0.46
N ILE A 13 -3.51 -5.87 -0.03
CA ILE A 13 -3.80 -6.56 -1.30
C ILE A 13 -3.10 -5.85 -2.45
N GLY A 14 -3.15 -4.52 -2.50
CA GLY A 14 -2.47 -3.72 -3.52
C GLY A 14 -0.96 -3.94 -3.53
N VAL A 15 -0.31 -3.96 -2.36
CA VAL A 15 1.13 -4.27 -2.25
C VAL A 15 1.44 -5.69 -2.71
N THR A 16 0.60 -6.67 -2.35
CA THR A 16 0.79 -8.06 -2.80
C THR A 16 0.65 -8.18 -4.32
N VAL A 17 -0.36 -7.55 -4.93
CA VAL A 17 -0.57 -7.56 -6.38
C VAL A 17 0.58 -6.85 -7.10
N PHE A 18 1.05 -5.73 -6.55
CA PHE A 18 2.20 -5.01 -7.08
C PHE A 18 3.48 -5.86 -7.06
N LEU A 19 3.77 -6.53 -5.94
CA LEU A 19 4.90 -7.46 -5.82
C LEU A 19 4.76 -8.67 -6.74
N ALA A 20 3.54 -9.21 -6.87
CA ALA A 20 3.27 -10.29 -7.82
C ALA A 20 3.58 -9.86 -9.26
N GLY A 21 3.23 -8.62 -9.63
CA GLY A 21 3.58 -8.03 -10.93
C GLY A 21 5.09 -7.90 -11.13
N ALA A 22 5.82 -7.51 -10.08
CA ALA A 22 7.28 -7.45 -10.12
C ALA A 22 7.92 -8.83 -10.32
N ILE A 23 7.43 -9.87 -9.62
CA ILE A 23 7.93 -11.25 -9.71
C ILE A 23 7.61 -11.88 -11.08
N LEU A 24 6.45 -11.56 -11.65
CA LEU A 24 6.02 -12.03 -12.98
C LEU A 24 6.68 -11.24 -14.12
N LEU A 25 8.02 -11.10 -14.09
CA LEU A 25 8.82 -10.43 -15.11
C LEU A 25 8.46 -8.94 -15.34
N MET A 26 8.12 -8.22 -14.27
CA MET A 26 7.69 -6.81 -14.32
C MET A 26 6.47 -6.61 -15.23
N ASP A 27 5.43 -7.41 -15.04
CA ASP A 27 4.16 -7.25 -15.76
C ASP A 27 3.54 -5.88 -15.44
N ARG A 28 3.46 -5.03 -16.46
CA ARG A 28 3.00 -3.64 -16.30
C ARG A 28 1.56 -3.55 -15.85
N ALA A 29 0.70 -4.43 -16.38
CA ALA A 29 -0.73 -4.38 -16.08
C ALA A 29 -0.97 -4.75 -14.62
N LEU A 30 -0.28 -5.78 -14.13
CA LEU A 30 -0.38 -6.20 -12.74
C LEU A 30 0.20 -5.15 -11.79
N MET A 31 1.37 -4.57 -12.11
CA MET A 31 1.96 -3.51 -11.28
C MET A 31 1.06 -2.27 -11.21
N ILE A 32 0.52 -1.81 -12.35
CA ILE A 32 -0.43 -0.67 -12.40
C ILE A 32 -1.70 -0.99 -11.59
N SER A 33 -2.23 -2.21 -11.70
CA SER A 33 -3.42 -2.62 -10.94
C SER A 33 -3.15 -2.64 -9.42
N GLY A 34 -1.98 -3.09 -9.00
CA GLY A 34 -1.53 -3.02 -7.60
C GLY A 34 -1.42 -1.58 -7.12
N ASN A 35 -0.87 -0.68 -7.95
CA ASN A 35 -0.74 0.74 -7.63
C ASN A 35 -2.10 1.44 -7.50
N LEU A 36 -3.08 1.10 -8.35
CA LEU A 36 -4.45 1.60 -8.20
C LEU A 36 -5.07 1.17 -6.86
N LEU A 37 -4.89 -0.10 -6.47
CA LEU A 37 -5.36 -0.61 -5.18
C LEU A 37 -4.68 0.09 -4.00
N ILE A 38 -3.38 0.36 -4.09
CA ILE A 38 -2.63 1.12 -3.09
C ILE A 38 -3.21 2.53 -2.95
N ILE A 39 -3.48 3.24 -4.05
CA ILE A 39 -4.08 4.58 -4.04
C ILE A 39 -5.45 4.56 -3.34
N ILE A 40 -6.29 3.58 -3.66
CA ILE A 40 -7.61 3.42 -3.03
C ILE A 40 -7.46 3.13 -1.54
N GLY A 41 -6.52 2.25 -1.16
CA GLY A 41 -6.20 1.95 0.24
C GLY A 41 -5.76 3.18 1.03
N ILE A 42 -4.88 4.00 0.43
CA ILE A 42 -4.43 5.27 1.01
C ILE A 42 -5.59 6.25 1.14
N ALA A 43 -6.44 6.40 0.12
CA ALA A 43 -7.59 7.29 0.15
C ALA A 43 -8.58 6.90 1.27
N LEU A 44 -8.81 5.59 1.48
CA LEU A 44 -9.64 5.07 2.57
C LEU A 44 -8.98 5.33 3.95
N LEU A 45 -7.68 5.09 4.07
CA LEU A 45 -6.94 5.39 5.30
C LEU A 45 -6.96 6.89 5.62
N ALA A 46 -6.80 7.74 4.61
CA ALA A 46 -6.81 9.19 4.74
C ALA A 46 -8.18 9.70 5.19
N ARG A 47 -9.27 9.19 4.61
CA ARG A 47 -10.64 9.52 5.03
C ARG A 47 -10.92 9.13 6.48
N SER A 48 -10.33 8.03 6.96
CA SER A 48 -10.47 7.59 8.36
C SER A 48 -9.65 8.38 9.39
N ARG A 49 -8.61 9.10 8.92
CA ARG A 49 -7.70 9.93 9.72
C ARG A 49 -7.66 11.35 9.14
N MET A 50 -8.83 12.00 9.12
CA MET A 50 -9.11 13.28 8.43
C MET A 50 -8.10 14.43 8.69
N PHE A 51 -7.15 14.30 9.64
CA PHE A 51 -6.13 15.31 9.96
C PHE A 51 -4.67 14.81 10.07
N SER A 52 -4.36 13.52 9.91
CA SER A 52 -2.96 13.03 10.06
C SER A 52 -2.15 12.91 8.76
N PHE A 53 -2.79 13.07 7.59
CA PHE A 53 -2.09 13.01 6.28
C PHE A 53 -1.55 14.36 5.80
N LEU A 54 -1.84 15.47 6.50
CA LEU A 54 -1.28 16.80 6.25
C LEU A 54 0.18 16.96 6.72
N ARG A 55 0.84 15.88 7.14
CA ARG A 55 2.27 15.93 7.45
C ARG A 55 3.06 16.03 6.12
N PRO A 56 3.99 16.98 5.98
CA PRO A 56 4.75 17.18 4.75
C PRO A 56 5.53 15.93 4.32
N GLU A 57 5.94 15.10 5.29
CA GLU A 57 6.59 13.79 5.06
C GLU A 57 5.70 12.83 4.26
N LYS A 58 4.38 12.86 4.46
CA LYS A 58 3.43 12.02 3.74
C LYS A 58 3.13 12.53 2.35
N MET A 59 3.09 13.85 2.15
CA MET A 59 2.96 14.44 0.83
C MET A 59 4.18 14.14 -0.05
N GLN A 60 5.40 14.23 0.51
CA GLN A 60 6.62 13.87 -0.21
C GLN A 60 6.59 12.40 -0.66
N ALA A 61 6.17 11.48 0.22
CA ALA A 61 6.06 10.07 -0.11
C ALA A 61 4.99 9.80 -1.19
N MET A 62 3.87 10.53 -1.16
CA MET A 62 2.81 10.46 -2.19
C MET A 62 3.30 10.97 -3.55
N VAL A 63 4.09 12.04 -3.57
CA VAL A 63 4.70 12.59 -4.79
C VAL A 63 5.72 11.62 -5.36
N ILE A 64 6.59 11.03 -4.53
CA ILE A 64 7.57 10.02 -4.97
C ILE A 64 6.86 8.79 -5.56
N PHE A 65 5.79 8.31 -4.90
CA PHE A 65 4.98 7.20 -5.39
C PHE A 65 4.28 7.54 -6.72
N GLY A 66 3.67 8.72 -6.83
CA GLY A 66 3.05 9.19 -8.08
C GLY A 66 4.06 9.38 -9.22
N MET A 67 5.26 9.85 -8.90
CA MET A 67 6.36 9.96 -9.86
C MET A 67 6.78 8.58 -10.37
N GLY A 68 6.86 7.59 -9.49
CA GLY A 68 7.11 6.19 -9.84
C GLY A 68 6.07 5.63 -10.82
N ILE A 69 4.78 5.90 -10.59
CA ILE A 69 3.69 5.53 -11.53
C ILE A 69 3.89 6.17 -12.90
N LEU A 70 4.24 7.46 -12.94
CA LEU A 70 4.51 8.14 -14.20
C LEU A 70 5.68 7.48 -14.94
N PHE A 71 6.79 7.20 -14.25
CA PHE A 71 7.94 6.52 -14.86
C PHE A 71 7.59 5.12 -15.39
N GLN A 72 6.71 4.39 -14.70
CA GLN A 72 6.21 3.10 -15.14
C GLN A 72 5.42 3.19 -16.47
N VAL A 73 4.62 4.25 -16.63
CA VAL A 73 3.88 4.55 -17.86
C VAL A 73 4.81 4.95 -19.00
N TYR A 74 5.88 5.72 -18.74
CA TYR A 74 6.87 6.16 -19.73
C TYR A 74 7.89 5.07 -20.17
N LYS A 75 7.54 3.78 -20.07
CA LYS A 75 8.40 2.62 -20.40
C LYS A 75 9.66 2.46 -19.55
N LEU A 76 9.89 3.30 -18.53
CA LEU A 76 11.01 3.18 -17.59
C LEU A 76 10.62 2.30 -16.40
N LEU A 77 10.21 1.06 -16.69
CA LEU A 77 9.67 0.10 -15.71
C LEU A 77 10.58 -0.11 -14.50
N VAL A 78 11.88 -0.30 -14.73
CA VAL A 78 12.85 -0.58 -13.66
C VAL A 78 13.00 0.63 -12.74
N PHE A 79 13.15 1.82 -13.30
CA PHE A 79 13.26 3.06 -12.52
C PHE A 79 11.96 3.41 -11.81
N GLY A 80 10.82 3.24 -12.48
CA GLY A 80 9.48 3.41 -11.92
C GLY A 80 9.27 2.49 -10.72
N PHE A 81 9.62 1.20 -10.86
CA PHE A 81 9.54 0.23 -9.78
C PHE A 81 10.33 0.63 -8.54
N PHE A 82 11.60 1.04 -8.69
CA PHE A 82 12.41 1.46 -7.55
C PHE A 82 11.82 2.71 -6.85
N LEU A 83 11.35 3.69 -7.63
CA LEU A 83 10.68 4.88 -7.10
C LEU A 83 9.37 4.52 -6.38
N GLU A 84 8.56 3.63 -6.95
CA GLU A 84 7.32 3.16 -6.34
C GLU A 84 7.58 2.41 -5.05
N VAL A 85 8.56 1.51 -5.01
CA VAL A 85 8.97 0.79 -3.80
C VAL A 85 9.45 1.75 -2.71
N LEU A 86 10.26 2.75 -3.07
CA LEU A 86 10.72 3.77 -2.12
C LEU A 86 9.57 4.64 -1.59
N GLY A 87 8.68 5.10 -2.46
CA GLY A 87 7.50 5.87 -2.10
C GLY A 87 6.54 5.06 -1.22
N LEU A 88 6.30 3.79 -1.57
CA LEU A 88 5.54 2.84 -0.76
C LEU A 88 6.20 2.61 0.59
N PHE A 89 7.51 2.40 0.64
CA PHE A 89 8.22 2.17 1.90
C PHE A 89 8.09 3.37 2.83
N LEU A 90 8.23 4.60 2.30
CA LEU A 90 8.02 5.84 3.05
C LEU A 90 6.57 6.01 3.52
N LEU A 91 5.57 5.66 2.69
CA LEU A 91 4.14 5.70 3.05
C LEU A 91 3.77 4.63 4.09
N LEU A 92 4.34 3.44 3.97
CA LEU A 92 4.09 2.32 4.88
C LEU A 92 4.86 2.44 6.19
N LYS A 93 6.01 3.13 6.25
CA LYS A 93 6.84 3.28 7.46
C LYS A 93 6.03 3.69 8.70
N ASP A 94 5.10 4.63 8.54
CA ASP A 94 4.18 5.07 9.60
C ASP A 94 3.03 4.09 9.90
N SER A 95 2.71 3.24 8.93
CA SER A 95 1.61 2.26 9.00
C SER A 95 2.10 0.89 9.50
N ILE A 96 3.41 0.61 9.55
CA ILE A 96 4.01 -0.63 10.07
C ILE A 96 3.46 -1.05 11.45
N PRO A 97 3.38 -0.17 12.47
CA PRO A 97 2.81 -0.57 13.77
C PRO A 97 1.31 -0.87 13.70
N THR A 98 0.58 -0.23 12.78
CA THR A 98 -0.85 -0.51 12.55
C THR A 98 -1.03 -1.83 11.81
N PHE A 99 -0.19 -2.12 10.81
CA PHE A 99 -0.17 -3.38 10.08
C PHE A 99 0.19 -4.56 10.99
N ARG A 100 1.22 -4.45 11.83
CA ARG A 100 1.57 -5.49 12.81
C ARG A 100 0.42 -5.76 13.76
N THR A 101 -0.22 -4.70 14.27
CA THR A 101 -1.36 -4.81 15.19
C THR A 101 -2.56 -5.46 14.50
N VAL A 102 -2.96 -5.00 13.31
CA VAL A 102 -4.12 -5.55 12.58
C VAL A 102 -3.87 -6.98 12.11
N LEU A 103 -2.67 -7.30 11.63
CA LEU A 103 -2.30 -8.66 11.22
C LEU A 103 -2.28 -9.61 12.41
N THR A 104 -1.72 -9.18 13.54
CA THR A 104 -1.71 -9.98 14.78
C THR A 104 -3.14 -10.17 15.30
N THR A 105 -3.96 -9.12 15.35
CA THR A 105 -5.35 -9.20 15.81
C THR A 105 -6.23 -10.07 14.91
N LEU A 106 -6.03 -10.04 13.58
CA LEU A 106 -6.77 -10.89 12.64
C LEU A 106 -6.30 -12.35 12.66
N LEU A 107 -4.99 -12.61 12.74
CA LEU A 107 -4.45 -13.96 12.84
C LEU A 107 -4.82 -14.61 14.18
N PHE A 108 -4.57 -13.94 15.31
CA PHE A 108 -4.91 -14.48 16.64
C PHE A 108 -6.41 -14.52 16.88
N GLY A 109 -7.18 -13.54 16.40
CA GLY A 109 -8.64 -13.52 16.53
C GLY A 109 -9.32 -14.67 15.78
N LYS A 110 -8.78 -15.09 14.62
CA LYS A 110 -9.27 -16.29 13.92
C LYS A 110 -8.78 -17.60 14.56
N LEU A 111 -7.54 -17.66 15.05
CA LEU A 111 -7.00 -18.86 15.73
C LEU A 111 -7.76 -19.16 17.03
N GLN A 112 -8.09 -18.14 17.81
CA GLN A 112 -8.83 -18.31 19.07
C GLN A 112 -10.29 -18.77 18.85
N LYS A 113 -10.87 -18.45 17.68
CA LYS A 113 -12.20 -18.89 17.27
C LYS A 113 -12.23 -20.29 16.64
N LEU A 114 -11.07 -20.88 16.40
CA LEU A 114 -10.87 -22.23 15.86
C LEU A 114 -10.51 -23.24 16.97
N ILE A 115 -10.03 -22.75 18.11
CA ILE A 115 -9.62 -23.54 19.29
C ILE A 115 -10.75 -23.63 20.34
N LYS A 116 -11.81 -22.84 20.21
CA LYS A 116 -12.99 -22.86 21.09
C LYS A 116 -14.21 -23.38 20.34
#